data_AF-R1FJ73-F1
#
_entry.id   AF-R1FJ73-F1
#
_cell.length_a   1.000
_cell.length_b   1.000
_cell.length_c   1.000
_cell.angle_alpha   90.00
_cell.angle_beta   90.00
_cell.angle_gamma   90.00
#
_symmetry.space_group_name_H-M   'P 1'
#
loop_
_entity.id
_entity.type
_entity.pdbx_description
1 polymer ?
#
loop_
_entity_poly.entity_id
_entity_poly.type
_entity_poly.pdbx_seq_one_letter_code
_entity_poly.pdbx_strand_id
1 'polypeptide(L)'
;MQGVSTVLDTRRGERLPPSAASVQLGRYCAAFGWVLKARLREGDEVADVLGAVLPAAEADWLASRRNVPVELIGCMRRTVYAEYERGRVPAHVHYKLEDDLRQLDLVVGGCERLLARPSPLAAFLSLNRGLSRARRASTRAPFAAFSFWSRTLSAPLGERLFASPIPPTMSRHVVRSLALWLLTLPVVLVGQLSPPLVLFYVAATSYIYVGIEELGVQVEQPFDILPMFQMAHVIASSAEDALVAQAE
;
A
#
# COMPACT_ATOMS: atom_id res chain seq x y z
N MET A 1 -11.29 -12.07 -19.34
CA MET A 1 -11.75 -10.67 -19.39
C MET A 1 -13.05 -10.57 -20.21
N GLN A 2 -14.16 -11.15 -19.72
CA GLN A 2 -15.47 -11.15 -20.42
C GLN A 2 -16.65 -11.10 -19.44
N GLY A 3 -16.49 -10.45 -18.27
CA GLY A 3 -17.53 -10.41 -17.23
C GLY A 3 -17.96 -9.02 -16.76
N VAL A 4 -17.31 -7.95 -17.23
CA VAL A 4 -17.59 -6.57 -16.75
C VAL A 4 -18.55 -5.83 -17.69
N SER A 5 -18.68 -6.26 -18.95
CA SER A 5 -19.53 -5.57 -19.95
C SER A 5 -21.03 -5.87 -19.80
N THR A 6 -21.43 -6.87 -19.02
CA THR A 6 -22.82 -7.35 -18.96
C THR A 6 -23.69 -6.62 -17.94
N VAL A 7 -23.11 -5.79 -17.07
CA VAL A 7 -23.85 -4.96 -16.10
C VAL A 7 -24.12 -3.55 -16.62
N LEU A 8 -23.45 -3.14 -17.71
CA LEU A 8 -23.62 -1.80 -18.32
C LEU A 8 -24.66 -1.78 -19.46
N ASP A 9 -25.27 -2.91 -19.81
CA ASP A 9 -26.12 -3.05 -21.01
C ASP A 9 -27.56 -3.48 -20.70
N THR A 10 -28.23 -2.82 -19.73
CA THR A 10 -29.68 -3.07 -19.52
C THR A 10 -30.56 -1.85 -19.30
N ARG A 11 -30.07 -0.61 -19.28
CA ARG A 11 -30.96 0.57 -19.34
C ARG A 11 -30.38 1.71 -20.16
N ARG A 12 -30.71 1.68 -21.45
CA ARG A 12 -30.95 2.85 -22.31
C ARG A 12 -32.13 3.64 -21.72
N GLY A 13 -31.94 4.27 -20.57
CA GLY A 13 -32.92 5.15 -19.91
C GLY A 13 -32.33 6.55 -19.88
N GLU A 14 -32.94 7.46 -20.65
CA GLU A 14 -32.73 8.91 -20.68
C GLU A 14 -31.31 9.39 -20.36
N ARG A 15 -30.53 9.71 -21.41
CA ARG A 15 -29.34 10.57 -21.27
C ARG A 15 -29.80 11.93 -20.74
N LEU A 16 -29.79 12.09 -19.42
CA LEU A 16 -29.91 13.40 -18.80
C LEU A 16 -28.62 14.18 -19.11
N PRO A 17 -28.71 15.48 -19.45
CA PRO A 17 -27.53 16.33 -19.58
C PRO A 17 -26.68 16.26 -18.31
N PRO A 18 -25.35 16.46 -18.39
CA PRO A 18 -24.47 16.38 -17.22
C PRO A 18 -24.98 17.36 -16.16
N SER A 19 -25.61 16.81 -15.13
CA SER A 19 -26.10 17.61 -14.02
C SER A 19 -24.88 18.21 -13.30
N ALA A 20 -25.05 19.37 -12.68
CA ALA A 20 -23.98 19.95 -11.85
C ALA A 20 -23.44 18.94 -10.81
N ALA A 21 -24.31 18.03 -10.34
CA ALA A 21 -23.96 16.93 -9.44
C ALA A 21 -23.08 15.86 -10.11
N SER A 22 -23.36 15.49 -11.37
CA SER A 22 -22.54 14.52 -12.13
C SER A 22 -21.11 15.03 -12.31
N VAL A 23 -20.95 16.29 -12.71
CA VAL A 23 -19.64 16.94 -12.89
C VAL A 23 -18.89 17.02 -11.56
N GLN A 24 -19.58 17.37 -10.47
CA GLN A 24 -18.97 17.44 -9.15
C GLN A 24 -18.52 16.05 -8.66
N LEU A 25 -19.33 15.00 -8.88
CA LEU A 25 -18.94 13.62 -8.56
C LEU A 25 -17.72 13.17 -9.38
N GLY A 26 -17.67 13.47 -10.68
CA GLY A 26 -16.52 13.16 -11.52
C GLY A 26 -15.22 13.83 -11.03
N ARG A 27 -15.30 15.10 -10.61
CA ARG A 27 -14.17 15.83 -10.00
C ARG A 27 -13.72 15.19 -8.69
N TYR A 28 -14.64 14.82 -7.81
CA TYR A 28 -14.28 14.12 -6.57
C TYR A 28 -13.63 12.76 -6.85
N CYS A 29 -14.09 12.01 -7.86
CA CYS A 29 -13.52 10.72 -8.24
C CYS A 29 -12.10 10.88 -8.77
N ALA A 30 -11.86 11.88 -9.63
CA ALA A 30 -10.54 12.22 -10.12
C ALA A 30 -9.60 12.64 -8.96
N ALA A 31 -10.08 13.51 -8.06
CA ALA A 31 -9.33 13.97 -6.90
C ALA A 31 -8.97 12.82 -5.93
N PHE A 32 -9.88 11.87 -5.71
CA PHE A 32 -9.68 10.75 -4.80
C PHE A 32 -8.42 9.93 -5.14
N GLY A 33 -8.21 9.60 -6.43
CA GLY A 33 -7.04 8.83 -6.87
C GLY A 33 -5.72 9.55 -6.57
N TRP A 34 -5.66 10.85 -6.85
CA TRP A 34 -4.46 11.66 -6.60
C TRP A 34 -4.21 11.91 -5.11
N VAL A 35 -5.26 12.17 -4.34
CA VAL A 35 -5.15 12.38 -2.88
C VAL A 35 -4.75 11.09 -2.17
N LEU A 36 -5.28 9.94 -2.59
CA LEU A 36 -4.89 8.64 -2.05
C LEU A 36 -3.41 8.35 -2.36
N LYS A 37 -2.94 8.62 -3.59
CA LYS A 37 -1.52 8.55 -3.95
C LYS A 37 -0.67 9.44 -3.05
N ALA A 38 -1.04 10.70 -2.88
CA ALA A 38 -0.27 11.66 -2.09
C ALA A 38 -0.17 11.26 -0.61
N ARG A 39 -1.23 10.64 -0.06
CA ARG A 39 -1.23 10.09 1.30
C ARG A 39 -0.35 8.83 1.44
N LEU A 40 -0.26 8.02 0.38
CA LEU A 40 0.50 6.76 0.38
C LEU A 40 2.00 6.93 0.16
N ARG A 41 2.44 8.06 -0.41
CA ARG A 41 3.83 8.30 -0.77
C ARG A 41 4.38 9.53 -0.05
N GLU A 42 5.50 9.38 0.63
CA GLU A 42 6.18 10.51 1.27
C GLU A 42 6.73 11.46 0.19
N GLY A 43 6.20 12.69 0.11
CA GLY A 43 6.72 13.75 -0.76
C GLY A 43 5.67 14.57 -1.52
N ASP A 44 4.44 14.06 -1.71
CA ASP A 44 3.36 14.80 -2.36
C ASP A 44 2.50 15.50 -1.30
N GLU A 45 2.35 16.83 -1.38
CA GLU A 45 1.41 17.55 -0.51
C GLU A 45 -0.02 17.41 -1.02
N VAL A 46 -0.91 16.93 -0.15
CA VAL A 46 -2.34 16.77 -0.48
C VAL A 46 -2.98 18.11 -0.87
N ALA A 47 -2.50 19.23 -0.31
CA ALA A 47 -3.00 20.57 -0.61
C ALA A 47 -2.77 20.96 -2.08
N ASP A 48 -1.57 20.71 -2.62
CA ASP A 48 -1.24 21.02 -4.01
C ASP A 48 -2.10 20.22 -5.00
N VAL A 49 -2.32 18.94 -4.69
CA VAL A 49 -3.19 18.06 -5.48
C VAL A 49 -4.64 18.56 -5.50
N LEU A 50 -5.17 18.94 -4.33
CA LEU A 50 -6.53 19.46 -4.21
C LEU A 50 -6.68 20.78 -4.98
N GLY A 51 -5.69 21.68 -4.88
CA GLY A 51 -5.70 22.96 -5.59
C GLY A 51 -5.67 22.82 -7.12
N ALA A 52 -5.14 21.71 -7.64
CA ALA A 52 -5.11 21.44 -9.08
C ALA A 52 -6.43 20.88 -9.64
N VAL A 53 -7.20 20.13 -8.83
CA VAL A 53 -8.38 19.39 -9.31
C VAL A 53 -9.71 20.03 -8.88
N LEU A 54 -9.73 20.72 -7.73
CA LEU A 54 -10.95 21.24 -7.11
C LEU A 54 -10.98 22.78 -7.06
N PRO A 55 -12.18 23.38 -6.96
CA PRO A 55 -12.29 24.82 -6.71
C PRO A 55 -11.60 25.22 -5.40
N ALA A 56 -10.97 26.40 -5.38
CA ALA A 56 -10.14 26.86 -4.25
C ALA A 56 -10.83 26.76 -2.88
N ALA A 57 -12.11 27.16 -2.79
CA ALA A 57 -12.86 27.10 -1.52
C ALA A 57 -13.08 25.67 -0.99
N GLU A 58 -13.30 24.69 -1.89
CA GLU A 58 -13.46 23.28 -1.51
C GLU A 58 -12.10 22.64 -1.20
N ALA A 59 -11.06 23.00 -1.96
CA ALA A 59 -9.70 22.54 -1.75
C ALA A 59 -9.16 22.94 -0.36
N ASP A 60 -9.34 24.21 0.04
CA ASP A 60 -8.92 24.70 1.35
C ASP A 60 -9.66 24.00 2.50
N TRP A 61 -10.97 23.82 2.34
CA TRP A 61 -11.80 23.12 3.33
C TRP A 61 -11.39 21.66 3.47
N LEU A 62 -11.12 20.95 2.36
CA LEU A 62 -10.66 19.56 2.37
C LEU A 62 -9.24 19.42 2.92
N ALA A 63 -8.32 20.35 2.59
CA ALA A 63 -6.95 20.34 3.08
C ALA A 63 -6.88 20.48 4.62
N SER A 64 -7.88 21.13 5.23
CA SER A 64 -7.99 21.25 6.69
C SER A 64 -8.39 19.93 7.40
N ARG A 65 -8.80 18.90 6.65
CA ARG A 65 -9.33 17.64 7.21
C ARG A 65 -8.21 16.65 7.55
N ARG A 66 -8.42 15.89 8.62
CA ARG A 66 -7.47 14.85 9.07
C ARG A 66 -7.36 13.67 8.08
N ASN A 67 -8.47 13.29 7.47
CA ASN A 67 -8.52 12.18 6.52
C ASN A 67 -9.25 12.59 5.24
N VAL A 68 -8.52 13.27 4.34
CA VAL A 68 -9.05 13.82 3.09
C VAL A 68 -9.69 12.76 2.18
N PRO A 69 -9.10 11.56 1.95
CA PRO A 69 -9.76 10.52 1.15
C PRO A 69 -11.16 10.13 1.66
N VAL A 70 -11.31 9.97 2.98
CA VAL A 70 -12.59 9.61 3.60
C VAL A 70 -13.60 10.76 3.48
N GLU A 71 -13.16 12.00 3.66
CA GLU A 71 -14.03 13.17 3.47
C GLU A 71 -14.46 13.35 2.02
N LEU A 72 -13.60 13.04 1.04
CA LEU A 72 -13.97 13.02 -0.38
C LEU A 72 -15.08 11.99 -0.66
N ILE A 73 -14.98 10.78 -0.11
CA ILE A 73 -16.05 9.77 -0.20
C ILE A 73 -17.33 10.30 0.49
N GLY A 74 -17.20 10.96 1.64
CA GLY A 74 -18.32 11.62 2.32
C GLY A 74 -18.99 12.71 1.48
N CYS A 75 -18.21 13.52 0.75
CA CYS A 75 -18.72 14.48 -0.23
C CYS A 75 -19.49 13.79 -1.35
N MET A 76 -18.96 12.70 -1.91
CA MET A 76 -19.66 11.91 -2.94
C MET A 76 -21.00 11.38 -2.42
N ARG A 77 -21.02 10.78 -1.23
CA ARG A 77 -22.26 10.27 -0.59
C ARG A 77 -23.30 11.38 -0.44
N ARG A 78 -22.90 12.55 0.06
CA ARG A 78 -23.81 13.71 0.20
C ARG A 78 -24.40 14.16 -1.14
N THR A 79 -23.59 14.19 -2.19
CA THR A 79 -24.06 14.57 -3.53
C THR A 79 -25.02 13.52 -4.10
N VAL A 80 -24.70 12.22 -3.97
CA VAL A 80 -25.58 11.12 -4.40
C VAL A 80 -26.92 11.13 -3.65
N TYR A 81 -26.88 11.31 -2.33
CA TYR A 81 -28.08 11.39 -1.49
C TYR A 81 -28.95 12.60 -1.85
N ALA A 82 -28.35 13.76 -2.13
CA ALA A 82 -29.09 14.95 -2.54
C ALA A 82 -29.83 14.75 -3.88
N GLU A 83 -29.25 14.01 -4.83
CA GLU A 83 -29.92 13.67 -6.09
C GLU A 83 -30.99 12.58 -5.93
N TYR A 84 -30.83 11.68 -4.95
CA TYR A 84 -31.86 10.72 -4.55
C TYR A 84 -33.09 11.41 -3.93
N GLU A 85 -32.88 12.33 -2.99
CA GLU A 85 -33.97 13.14 -2.38
C GLU A 85 -34.73 13.96 -3.42
N ARG A 86 -34.05 14.42 -4.47
CA ARG A 86 -34.65 15.12 -5.62
C ARG A 86 -35.43 14.20 -6.57
N GLY A 87 -35.45 12.89 -6.31
CA GLY A 87 -36.12 11.89 -7.15
C GLY A 87 -35.45 11.63 -8.50
N ARG A 88 -34.22 12.13 -8.71
CA ARG A 88 -33.46 11.97 -9.96
C ARG A 88 -32.75 10.63 -10.03
N VAL A 89 -32.46 10.02 -8.88
CA VAL A 89 -31.82 8.71 -8.78
C VAL A 89 -32.81 7.69 -8.22
N PRO A 90 -33.15 6.62 -8.94
CA PRO A 90 -33.99 5.56 -8.41
C PRO A 90 -33.33 4.84 -7.22
N ALA A 91 -34.13 4.34 -6.27
CA ALA A 91 -33.63 3.70 -5.04
C ALA A 91 -32.64 2.55 -5.28
N HIS A 92 -32.85 1.74 -6.33
CA HIS A 92 -31.93 0.64 -6.67
C HIS A 92 -30.56 1.14 -7.15
N VAL A 93 -30.52 2.27 -7.87
CA VAL A 93 -29.26 2.90 -8.32
C VAL A 93 -28.55 3.53 -7.15
N HIS A 94 -29.29 4.22 -6.28
CA HIS A 94 -28.75 4.81 -5.04
C HIS A 94 -28.10 3.75 -4.16
N TYR A 95 -28.76 2.60 -3.93
CA TYR A 95 -28.19 1.49 -3.16
C TYR A 95 -26.89 0.96 -3.77
N LYS A 96 -26.84 0.80 -5.10
CA LYS A 96 -25.63 0.35 -5.79
C LYS A 96 -24.48 1.36 -5.63
N LEU A 97 -24.75 2.65 -5.82
CA LEU A 97 -23.75 3.70 -5.64
C LEU A 97 -23.21 3.75 -4.21
N GLU A 98 -24.07 3.59 -3.20
CA GLU A 98 -23.65 3.50 -1.80
C GLU A 98 -22.77 2.27 -1.52
N ASP A 99 -23.04 1.13 -2.17
CA ASP A 99 -22.17 -0.04 -2.07
C ASP A 99 -20.81 0.20 -2.74
N ASP A 100 -20.78 0.82 -3.92
CA ASP A 100 -19.54 1.19 -4.62
C ASP A 100 -18.70 2.18 -3.77
N LEU A 101 -19.33 3.19 -3.16
CA LEU A 101 -18.66 4.13 -2.24
C LEU A 101 -18.14 3.44 -0.97
N ARG A 102 -18.88 2.44 -0.45
CA ARG A 102 -18.41 1.59 0.65
C ARG A 102 -17.18 0.78 0.26
N GLN A 103 -17.06 0.32 -0.98
CA GLN A 103 -15.84 -0.35 -1.44
C GLN A 103 -14.64 0.61 -1.45
N LEU A 104 -14.84 1.88 -1.82
CA LEU A 104 -13.77 2.88 -1.74
C LEU A 104 -13.29 3.09 -0.29
N ASP A 105 -14.22 3.17 0.67
CA ASP A 105 -13.88 3.26 2.11
C ASP A 105 -13.05 2.04 2.56
N LEU A 106 -13.41 0.84 2.10
CA LEU A 106 -12.65 -0.38 2.38
C LEU A 106 -11.24 -0.35 1.79
N VAL A 107 -11.07 0.20 0.59
CA VAL A 107 -9.77 0.39 -0.06
C VAL A 107 -8.93 1.36 0.76
N VAL A 108 -9.46 2.52 1.16
CA VAL A 108 -8.75 3.48 2.01
C VAL A 108 -8.32 2.83 3.33
N GLY A 109 -9.25 2.15 4.01
CA GLY A 109 -8.93 1.46 5.26
C GLY A 109 -7.91 0.33 5.07
N GLY A 110 -7.94 -0.35 3.91
CA GLY A 110 -6.91 -1.30 3.50
C GLY A 110 -5.55 -0.62 3.38
N CYS A 111 -5.45 0.40 2.55
CA CYS A 111 -4.24 1.20 2.33
C CYS A 111 -3.67 1.77 3.64
N GLU A 112 -4.50 2.31 4.53
CA GLU A 112 -4.05 2.84 5.82
C GLU A 112 -3.52 1.74 6.75
N ARG A 113 -4.13 0.55 6.77
CA ARG A 113 -3.58 -0.59 7.50
C ARG A 113 -2.26 -1.06 6.90
N LEU A 114 -2.10 -0.97 5.58
CA LEU A 114 -0.86 -1.31 4.89
C LEU A 114 0.26 -0.29 5.19
N LEU A 115 -0.07 1.01 5.29
CA LEU A 115 0.83 2.11 5.65
C LEU A 115 1.22 2.14 7.13
N ALA A 116 0.26 1.86 8.02
CA ALA A 116 0.47 1.86 9.47
C ALA A 116 1.41 0.74 9.94
N ARG A 117 1.95 -0.06 9.02
CA ARG A 117 3.06 -0.98 9.25
C ARG A 117 4.36 -0.19 9.19
N PRO A 118 4.97 0.19 10.33
CA PRO A 118 6.25 0.86 10.30
C PRO A 118 7.27 -0.03 9.62
N SER A 119 7.89 0.46 8.54
CA SER A 119 9.01 -0.24 7.92
C SER A 119 10.16 -0.39 8.93
N PRO A 120 10.94 -1.48 8.88
CA PRO A 120 12.07 -1.69 9.78
C PRO A 120 13.09 -0.55 9.74
N LEU A 121 13.22 0.16 8.60
CA LEU A 121 14.12 1.31 8.43
C LEU A 121 13.61 2.56 9.18
N ALA A 122 12.31 2.87 9.09
CA ALA A 122 11.71 3.99 9.82
C ALA A 122 11.69 3.75 11.34
N ALA A 123 11.38 2.51 11.75
CA ALA A 123 11.52 2.07 13.14
C ALA A 123 12.98 2.05 13.61
N PHE A 124 13.94 1.69 12.76
CA PHE A 124 15.36 1.71 13.09
C PHE A 124 15.92 3.13 13.20
N LEU A 125 15.55 4.08 12.33
CA LEU A 125 15.98 5.48 12.43
C LEU A 125 15.42 6.17 13.68
N SER A 126 14.14 5.96 13.98
CA SER A 126 13.51 6.46 15.22
C SER A 126 14.10 5.79 16.48
N LEU A 127 14.38 4.49 16.44
CA LEU A 127 15.02 3.76 17.53
C LEU A 127 16.52 4.10 17.67
N ASN A 128 17.26 4.36 16.59
CA ASN A 128 18.67 4.78 16.65
C ASN A 128 18.82 6.18 17.24
N ARG A 129 17.86 7.07 17.00
CA ARG A 129 17.78 8.35 17.71
C ARG A 129 17.64 8.14 19.23
N GLY A 130 16.90 7.11 19.67
CA GLY A 130 16.80 6.69 21.08
C GLY A 130 18.02 5.92 21.63
N LEU A 131 18.63 5.05 20.81
CA LEU A 131 19.76 4.17 21.18
C LEU A 131 21.11 4.90 21.26
N SER A 132 21.21 6.13 20.74
CA SER A 132 22.38 7.00 20.99
C SER A 132 22.61 7.28 22.49
N ARG A 133 21.62 6.99 23.35
CA ARG A 133 21.73 7.08 24.82
C ARG A 133 22.02 5.75 25.54
N ALA A 134 21.95 4.61 24.85
CA ALA A 134 22.05 3.28 25.47
C ALA A 134 23.14 2.43 24.78
N ARG A 135 24.39 2.89 24.84
CA ARG A 135 25.55 2.09 24.47
C ARG A 135 26.33 1.69 25.72
N ARG A 136 25.95 0.57 26.33
CA ARG A 136 26.87 -0.25 27.13
C ARG A 136 26.33 -1.66 27.35
N ALA A 137 27.25 -2.62 27.27
CA ALA A 137 27.11 -4.07 27.51
C ALA A 137 26.39 -4.84 26.38
N SER A 138 26.80 -6.04 25.95
CA SER A 138 27.82 -6.97 26.42
C SER A 138 28.15 -7.92 25.26
N THR A 139 29.43 -8.21 25.07
CA THR A 139 29.96 -9.24 24.19
C THR A 139 29.95 -10.59 24.91
N ARG A 140 29.38 -11.65 24.30
CA ARG A 140 29.95 -13.02 24.17
C ARG A 140 28.94 -14.08 23.69
N ALA A 141 29.49 -14.99 22.87
CA ALA A 141 29.05 -16.34 22.49
C ALA A 141 28.07 -16.53 21.29
N PRO A 142 28.59 -16.80 20.07
CA PRO A 142 27.77 -17.08 18.87
C PRO A 142 27.43 -18.57 18.60
N PHE A 143 27.99 -19.55 19.30
CA PHE A 143 27.92 -20.96 18.84
C PHE A 143 26.72 -21.78 19.35
N ALA A 144 26.18 -21.47 20.54
CA ALA A 144 25.05 -22.22 21.11
C ALA A 144 23.69 -21.89 20.48
N ALA A 145 23.58 -20.77 19.76
CA ALA A 145 22.35 -20.32 19.11
C ALA A 145 22.00 -21.11 17.85
N PHE A 146 22.98 -21.75 17.21
CA PHE A 146 22.83 -22.40 15.90
C PHE A 146 21.96 -23.67 15.93
N SER A 147 22.14 -24.53 16.95
CA SER A 147 21.37 -25.79 17.08
C SER A 147 19.96 -25.61 17.64
N PHE A 148 19.65 -24.45 18.22
CA PHE A 148 18.33 -24.09 18.72
C PHE A 148 17.43 -23.57 17.58
N TRP A 149 18.04 -22.91 16.60
CA TRP A 149 17.35 -22.24 15.49
C TRP A 149 16.80 -23.21 14.43
N SER A 150 17.52 -24.30 14.16
CA SER A 150 17.06 -25.33 13.22
C SER A 150 15.78 -26.06 13.68
N ARG A 151 15.47 -26.06 14.97
CA ARG A 151 14.24 -26.68 15.52
C ARG A 151 13.06 -25.74 15.58
N THR A 152 13.27 -24.42 15.55
CA THR A 152 12.19 -23.42 15.67
C THR A 152 11.62 -22.98 14.32
N LEU A 153 12.32 -23.24 13.20
CA LEU A 153 11.88 -22.87 11.85
C LEU A 153 10.82 -23.80 11.24
N SER A 154 10.47 -24.94 11.88
CA SER A 154 9.51 -25.93 11.35
C SER A 154 8.11 -25.86 11.97
N ALA A 155 7.75 -24.80 12.70
CA ALA A 155 6.38 -24.64 13.19
C ALA A 155 5.43 -24.20 12.04
N PRO A 156 4.28 -24.87 11.82
CA PRO A 156 3.34 -24.50 10.78
C PRO A 156 2.56 -23.24 11.19
N LEU A 157 3.10 -22.07 10.84
CA LEU A 157 2.51 -20.76 11.09
C LEU A 157 1.80 -20.21 9.82
N GLY A 158 1.37 -21.10 8.91
CA GLY A 158 0.96 -20.74 7.55
C GLY A 158 -0.37 -20.00 7.42
N GLU A 159 -1.31 -20.16 8.36
CA GLU A 159 -2.71 -19.78 8.09
C GLU A 159 -3.20 -18.53 8.86
N ARG A 160 -2.44 -18.05 9.87
CA ARG A 160 -2.78 -16.82 10.62
C ARG A 160 -1.92 -15.61 10.23
N LEU A 161 -1.00 -15.78 9.29
CA LEU A 161 0.05 -14.80 8.99
C LEU A 161 -0.44 -13.55 8.23
N PHE A 162 -1.57 -13.61 7.53
CA PHE A 162 -2.05 -12.47 6.72
C PHE A 162 -2.63 -11.30 7.55
N ALA A 163 -2.89 -11.49 8.84
CA ALA A 163 -3.51 -10.49 9.70
C ALA A 163 -2.66 -10.04 10.90
N SER A 164 -1.53 -10.70 11.18
CA SER A 164 -0.67 -10.33 12.31
C SER A 164 0.55 -9.52 11.86
N PRO A 165 0.89 -8.43 12.56
CA PRO A 165 2.08 -7.63 12.25
C PRO A 165 3.32 -8.52 12.30
N ILE A 166 4.12 -8.55 11.22
CA ILE A 166 5.47 -9.12 11.29
C ILE A 166 6.25 -8.16 12.18
N PRO A 167 6.64 -8.56 13.40
CA PRO A 167 7.35 -7.65 14.28
C PRO A 167 8.69 -7.29 13.61
N PRO A 168 9.14 -6.02 13.69
CA PRO A 168 10.44 -5.59 13.14
C PRO A 168 11.64 -6.29 13.80
N THR A 169 11.41 -7.02 14.89
CA THR A 169 12.36 -7.94 15.49
C THR A 169 12.68 -9.11 14.56
N MET A 170 11.70 -9.60 13.78
CA MET A 170 11.86 -10.79 12.93
C MET A 170 12.85 -10.55 11.79
N SER A 171 12.74 -9.44 11.04
CA SER A 171 13.72 -9.11 9.99
C SER A 171 15.13 -8.94 10.56
N ARG A 172 15.26 -8.32 11.75
CA ARG A 172 16.56 -8.23 12.45
C ARG A 172 17.12 -9.59 12.88
N HIS A 173 16.27 -10.53 13.27
CA HIS A 173 16.71 -11.88 13.64
C HIS A 173 17.13 -12.68 12.40
N VAL A 174 16.40 -12.55 11.29
CA VAL A 174 16.72 -13.22 10.02
C VAL A 174 18.07 -12.73 9.48
N VAL A 175 18.29 -11.41 9.40
CA VAL A 175 19.59 -10.85 8.94
C VAL A 175 20.76 -11.29 9.82
N ARG A 176 20.59 -11.30 11.16
CA ARG A 176 21.64 -11.77 12.09
C ARG A 176 21.91 -13.27 11.95
N SER A 177 20.87 -14.07 11.80
CA SER A 177 20.97 -15.52 11.58
C SER A 177 21.67 -15.82 10.26
N LEU A 178 21.27 -15.13 9.19
CA LEU A 178 21.87 -15.27 7.86
C LEU A 178 23.36 -14.86 7.85
N ALA A 179 23.71 -13.75 8.51
CA ALA A 179 25.10 -13.31 8.63
C ALA A 179 25.95 -14.35 9.37
N LEU A 180 25.45 -14.93 10.46
CA LEU A 180 26.14 -16.01 11.18
C LEU A 180 26.32 -17.23 10.29
N TRP A 181 25.29 -17.62 9.55
CA TRP A 181 25.34 -18.78 8.66
C TRP A 181 26.37 -18.59 7.52
N LEU A 182 26.36 -17.44 6.85
CA LEU A 182 27.32 -17.11 5.79
C LEU A 182 28.77 -17.05 6.31
N LEU A 183 28.99 -16.56 7.54
CA LEU A 183 30.32 -16.56 8.17
C LEU A 183 30.80 -17.96 8.54
N THR A 184 29.90 -18.87 8.91
CA THR A 184 30.26 -20.27 9.22
C THR A 184 30.48 -21.14 7.97
N LEU A 185 29.91 -20.75 6.82
CA LEU A 185 29.98 -21.50 5.56
C LEU A 185 31.42 -21.79 5.09
N PRO A 186 32.35 -20.81 4.97
CA PRO A 186 33.71 -21.10 4.50
C PRO A 186 34.47 -22.05 5.43
N VAL A 187 34.23 -22.01 6.75
CA VAL A 187 34.92 -22.86 7.72
C VAL A 187 34.59 -24.34 7.50
N VAL A 188 33.34 -24.65 7.12
CA VAL A 188 32.90 -26.03 6.83
C VAL A 188 33.46 -26.53 5.50
N LEU A 189 33.52 -25.68 4.49
CA LEU A 189 33.85 -26.08 3.12
C LEU A 189 35.36 -26.26 2.86
N VAL A 190 36.23 -25.58 3.60
CA VAL A 190 37.71 -25.66 3.43
C VAL A 190 38.25 -27.09 3.62
N GLY A 191 37.55 -27.95 4.37
CA GLY A 191 37.95 -29.35 4.56
C GLY A 191 37.46 -30.34 3.50
N GLN A 192 36.60 -29.92 2.56
CA GLN A 192 35.93 -30.84 1.61
C GLN A 192 36.20 -30.51 0.13
N LEU A 193 36.52 -29.26 -0.19
CA LEU A 193 36.61 -28.76 -1.56
C LEU A 193 37.92 -27.98 -1.78
N SER A 194 38.34 -27.85 -3.04
CA SER A 194 39.48 -27.01 -3.41
C SER A 194 39.16 -25.52 -3.17
N PRO A 195 40.14 -24.69 -2.77
CA PRO A 195 39.92 -23.27 -2.48
C PRO A 195 39.14 -22.45 -3.55
N PRO A 196 39.34 -22.62 -4.87
CA PRO A 196 38.57 -21.87 -5.86
C PRO A 196 37.09 -22.29 -5.90
N LEU A 197 36.79 -23.57 -5.67
CA LEU A 197 35.41 -24.04 -5.59
C LEU A 197 34.72 -23.53 -4.32
N VAL A 198 35.43 -23.48 -3.20
CA VAL A 198 34.89 -22.89 -1.95
C VAL A 198 34.48 -21.43 -2.18
N LEU A 199 35.34 -20.64 -2.83
CA LEU A 199 35.04 -19.25 -3.15
C LEU A 199 33.79 -19.12 -4.04
N PHE A 200 33.68 -19.96 -5.07
CA PHE A 200 32.51 -19.98 -5.95
C PHE A 200 31.21 -20.30 -5.19
N TYR A 201 31.20 -21.33 -4.34
CA TYR A 201 30.02 -21.72 -3.57
C TYR A 201 29.62 -20.67 -2.52
N VAL A 202 30.59 -20.08 -1.81
CA VAL A 202 30.34 -19.00 -0.85
C VAL A 202 29.73 -17.79 -1.56
N ALA A 203 30.31 -17.39 -2.70
CA ALA A 203 29.81 -16.26 -3.48
C ALA A 203 28.39 -16.52 -4.03
N ALA A 204 28.16 -17.69 -4.62
CA ALA A 204 26.85 -18.06 -5.18
C ALA A 204 25.76 -18.10 -4.09
N THR A 205 26.06 -18.72 -2.96
CA THR A 205 25.11 -18.83 -1.84
C THR A 205 24.84 -17.47 -1.20
N SER A 206 25.87 -16.65 -0.98
CA SER A 206 25.70 -15.28 -0.47
C SER A 206 24.84 -14.44 -1.40
N TYR A 207 25.07 -14.51 -2.72
CA TYR A 207 24.29 -13.75 -3.69
C TYR A 207 22.80 -14.11 -3.64
N ILE A 208 22.47 -15.40 -3.60
CA ILE A 208 21.09 -15.87 -3.55
C ILE A 208 20.40 -15.41 -2.26
N TYR A 209 20.99 -15.67 -1.09
CA TYR A 209 20.34 -15.37 0.18
C TYR A 209 20.24 -13.87 0.47
N VAL A 210 21.27 -13.09 0.13
CA VAL A 210 21.20 -11.61 0.24
C VAL A 210 20.18 -11.06 -0.76
N GLY A 211 20.08 -11.64 -1.95
CA GLY A 211 19.03 -11.29 -2.93
C GLY A 211 17.62 -11.56 -2.40
N ILE A 212 17.40 -12.66 -1.68
CA ILE A 212 16.10 -12.97 -1.05
C ILE A 212 15.76 -11.93 0.03
N GLU A 213 16.74 -11.51 0.85
CA GLU A 213 16.50 -10.49 1.88
C GLU A 213 16.15 -9.13 1.26
N GLU A 214 16.82 -8.74 0.18
CA GLU A 214 16.52 -7.50 -0.56
C GLU A 214 15.08 -7.52 -1.11
N LEU A 215 14.65 -8.65 -1.67
CA LEU A 215 13.26 -8.83 -2.10
C LEU A 215 12.28 -8.75 -0.92
N GLY A 216 12.67 -9.25 0.24
CA GLY A 216 11.90 -9.12 1.48
C GLY A 216 11.62 -7.66 1.84
N VAL A 217 12.64 -6.80 1.79
CA VAL A 217 12.51 -5.36 2.05
C VAL A 217 11.60 -4.67 1.04
N GLN A 218 11.70 -5.03 -0.25
CA GLN A 218 10.85 -4.48 -1.30
C GLN A 218 9.36 -4.83 -1.11
N VAL A 219 9.07 -6.05 -0.64
CA VAL A 219 7.70 -6.48 -0.32
C VAL A 219 7.13 -5.73 0.89
N GLU A 220 7.98 -5.25 1.81
CA GLU A 220 7.54 -4.43 2.94
C GLU A 220 7.12 -3.01 2.54
N GLN A 221 7.63 -2.48 1.41
CA GLN A 221 7.30 -1.13 0.89
C GLN A 221 6.61 -1.18 -0.49
N PRO A 222 5.39 -1.73 -0.59
CA PRO A 222 4.73 -1.94 -1.89
C PRO A 222 4.41 -0.62 -2.61
N PHE A 223 4.14 0.46 -1.88
CA PHE A 223 3.69 1.74 -2.45
C PHE A 223 4.79 2.51 -3.17
N ASP A 224 6.06 2.21 -2.91
CA ASP A 224 7.20 2.85 -3.59
C ASP A 224 7.44 2.26 -5.00
N ILE A 225 7.08 0.99 -5.20
CA ILE A 225 7.28 0.25 -6.44
C ILE A 225 6.04 0.31 -7.34
N LEU A 226 4.85 0.39 -6.75
CA LEU A 226 3.58 0.45 -7.46
C LEU A 226 3.46 1.74 -8.31
N PRO A 227 2.95 1.65 -9.57
CA PRO A 227 2.77 2.81 -10.43
C PRO A 227 1.52 3.62 -10.03
N MET A 228 1.53 4.20 -8.82
CA MET A 228 0.40 4.96 -8.26
C MET A 228 0.03 6.18 -9.10
N PHE A 229 1.01 6.81 -9.77
CA PHE A 229 0.75 7.90 -10.71
C PHE A 229 -0.13 7.44 -11.88
N GLN A 230 0.18 6.30 -12.49
CA GLN A 230 -0.59 5.77 -13.61
C GLN A 230 -1.99 5.35 -13.16
N MET A 231 -2.12 4.75 -11.98
CA MET A 231 -3.42 4.38 -11.44
C MET A 231 -4.29 5.61 -11.15
N ALA A 232 -3.74 6.65 -10.52
CA ALA A 232 -4.45 7.91 -10.29
C ALA A 232 -4.87 8.58 -11.60
N HIS A 233 -3.99 8.58 -12.60
CA HIS A 233 -4.30 9.09 -13.93
C HIS A 233 -5.42 8.31 -14.61
N VAL A 234 -5.43 6.97 -14.53
CA VAL A 234 -6.50 6.14 -15.10
C VAL A 234 -7.84 6.41 -14.41
N ILE A 235 -7.85 6.61 -13.10
CA ILE A 235 -9.08 6.98 -12.37
C ILE A 235 -9.60 8.34 -12.85
N ALA A 236 -8.72 9.33 -12.98
CA ALA A 236 -9.08 10.66 -13.45
C ALA A 236 -9.59 10.64 -14.89
N SER A 237 -8.87 9.99 -15.83
CA SER A 237 -9.29 9.89 -17.22
C SER A 237 -10.61 9.13 -17.37
N SER A 238 -10.81 8.06 -16.59
CA SER A 238 -12.08 7.30 -16.60
C SER A 238 -13.25 8.14 -16.10
N ALA A 239 -13.02 9.02 -15.12
CA ALA A 239 -14.04 9.96 -14.63
C ALA A 239 -14.36 11.01 -15.69
N GLU A 240 -13.35 11.52 -16.40
CA GLU A 240 -13.53 12.45 -17.52
C GLU A 240 -14.29 11.81 -18.68
N ASP A 241 -13.90 10.60 -19.10
CA ASP A 241 -14.56 9.85 -20.17
C ASP A 241 -16.04 9.60 -19.85
N ALA A 242 -16.35 9.28 -18.58
CA ALA A 242 -17.72 9.10 -18.13
C ALA A 242 -18.55 10.40 -18.16
N LEU A 243 -17.91 11.55 -17.96
CA LEU A 243 -18.56 12.86 -18.09
C LEU A 243 -18.77 13.24 -19.56
N VAL A 244 -17.79 12.98 -20.43
CA VAL A 244 -17.91 13.25 -21.88
C VAL A 244 -19.00 12.38 -22.50
N ALA A 245 -19.06 11.09 -22.15
CA ALA A 245 -20.10 10.19 -22.63
C ALA A 245 -21.53 10.59 -22.20
N GLN A 246 -21.69 11.45 -21.19
CA GLN A 246 -22.98 12.04 -20.80
C GLN A 246 -23.33 13.30 -21.60
N ALA A 247 -22.34 13.96 -22.19
CA ALA A 247 -22.53 15.17 -22.99
C ALA A 247 -22.91 14.87 -24.46
N GLU A 248 -22.63 13.65 -24.95
CA GLU A 248 -22.96 13.15 -26.30
C GLU A 248 -24.30 12.39 -26.39
#